data_AF-A0A143XI22-F1
#
_entry.id   AF-A0A143XI22-F1
#
_cell.length_a   1.000
_cell.length_b   1.000
_cell.length_c   1.000
_cell.angle_alpha   90.00
_cell.angle_beta   90.00
_cell.angle_gamma   90.00
#
_symmetry.space_group_name_H-M   'P 1'
#
loop_
_entity.id
_entity.type
_entity.pdbx_description
1 polymer ?
#
loop_
_entity_poly.entity_id
_entity_poly.type
_entity_poly.pdbx_seq_one_letter_code
_entity_poly.pdbx_strand_id
1 'polypeptide(L)'
;MKNIRIPAFAAAACVLVACGSEPKQYTGVIEEASMNTVAVKSLTEERTIVFSTADADMSDANGLLIGNIATVYYKGELRGTTPATKVSTDPAYAKAVGEWTMPDPLAPDSLEMGIRLSVEGEAESIRMATLRYTAWELQGETDRIVLTGESEGSGGTMRFTQTAVLGTNAEGRETLSIEGTEIVLTKRTQQGVPHPYSAAGSAVS
;
A
#
# COMPACT_ATOMS: atom_id res chain seq x y z
N MET A 1 11.15 -51.17 -18.25
CA MET A 1 12.36 -50.31 -18.25
C MET A 1 11.84 -48.89 -17.99
N LYS A 2 11.97 -48.25 -16.83
CA LYS A 2 13.15 -47.98 -16.00
C LYS A 2 12.71 -47.95 -14.54
N ASN A 3 13.49 -48.61 -13.71
CA ASN A 3 13.34 -48.87 -12.30
C ASN A 3 14.18 -47.81 -11.58
N ILE A 4 13.53 -46.75 -11.10
CA ILE A 4 14.19 -45.71 -10.29
C ILE A 4 14.06 -46.12 -8.83
N ARG A 5 15.20 -46.50 -8.24
CA ARG A 5 15.36 -46.74 -6.81
C ARG A 5 15.55 -45.38 -6.13
N ILE A 6 14.59 -44.97 -5.31
CA ILE A 6 14.72 -43.80 -4.42
C ILE A 6 15.34 -44.31 -3.11
N PRO A 7 16.54 -43.86 -2.70
CA PRO A 7 17.06 -44.20 -1.39
C PRO A 7 16.24 -43.48 -0.30
N ALA A 8 15.80 -44.25 0.70
CA ALA A 8 15.13 -43.72 1.89
C ALA A 8 16.12 -42.86 2.69
N PHE A 9 15.91 -41.54 2.70
CA PHE A 9 16.54 -40.64 3.64
C PHE A 9 15.78 -40.76 4.97
N ALA A 10 16.40 -41.42 5.96
CA ALA A 10 15.92 -41.40 7.33
C ALA A 10 16.06 -39.97 7.87
N ALA A 11 14.98 -39.19 7.80
CA ALA A 11 14.88 -37.93 8.53
C ALA A 11 14.69 -38.27 10.01
N ALA A 12 15.75 -38.17 10.79
CA ALA A 12 15.68 -38.17 12.24
C ALA A 12 14.80 -36.99 12.68
N ALA A 13 13.58 -37.30 13.14
CA ALA A 13 12.69 -36.32 13.74
C ALA A 13 13.24 -35.94 15.12
N CYS A 14 14.14 -34.95 15.16
CA CYS A 14 14.45 -34.23 16.38
C CYS A 14 13.28 -33.30 16.71
N VAL A 15 12.35 -33.79 17.54
CA VAL A 15 11.36 -32.94 18.21
C VAL A 15 12.10 -32.12 19.27
N LEU A 16 12.56 -30.93 18.90
CA LEU A 16 12.96 -29.92 19.86
C LEU A 16 11.74 -29.04 20.14
N VAL A 17 11.05 -29.31 21.25
CA VAL A 17 10.19 -28.29 21.87
C VAL A 17 11.12 -27.25 22.48
N ALA A 18 11.59 -26.32 21.65
CA ALA A 18 12.18 -25.10 22.13
C ALA A 18 11.04 -24.21 22.63
N CYS A 19 10.84 -24.17 23.95
CA CYS A 19 10.01 -23.15 24.59
C CYS A 19 10.79 -21.82 24.52
N GLY A 20 10.81 -21.22 23.33
CA GLY A 20 11.50 -19.98 23.01
C GLY A 20 10.52 -18.80 23.01
N SER A 21 10.85 -17.77 23.78
CA SER A 21 10.19 -16.46 23.85
C SER A 21 10.46 -15.58 22.61
N GLU A 22 10.67 -16.20 21.45
CA GLU A 22 10.94 -15.50 20.20
C GLU A 22 9.68 -14.79 19.70
N PRO A 23 9.80 -13.54 19.20
CA PRO A 23 8.69 -12.85 18.57
C PRO A 23 8.13 -13.69 17.42
N LYS A 24 6.85 -14.02 17.51
CA LYS A 24 6.08 -14.65 16.44
C LYS A 24 5.60 -13.57 15.47
N GLN A 25 5.31 -13.98 14.23
CA GLN A 25 4.81 -13.09 13.20
C GLN A 25 3.42 -13.51 12.73
N TYR A 26 2.61 -12.53 12.37
CA TYR A 26 1.33 -12.70 11.72
C TYR A 26 1.24 -11.73 10.54
N THR A 27 1.13 -12.25 9.32
CA THR A 27 1.09 -11.45 8.10
C THR A 27 -0.26 -11.55 7.43
N GLY A 28 -0.79 -10.40 7.01
CA GLY A 28 -2.11 -10.33 6.40
C GLY A 28 -2.49 -8.94 5.91
N VAL A 29 -3.69 -8.83 5.36
CA VAL A 29 -4.28 -7.55 4.92
C VAL A 29 -4.86 -6.83 6.13
N ILE A 30 -4.64 -5.53 6.24
CA ILE A 30 -5.30 -4.67 7.22
C ILE A 30 -6.77 -4.50 6.80
N GLU A 31 -7.71 -5.00 7.61
CA GLU A 31 -9.15 -4.78 7.40
C GLU A 31 -9.65 -3.57 8.19
N GLU A 32 -9.09 -3.36 9.38
CA GLU A 32 -9.46 -2.23 10.24
C GLU A 32 -8.24 -1.72 11.02
N ALA A 33 -8.17 -0.41 11.22
CA ALA A 33 -7.19 0.22 12.08
C ALA A 33 -7.86 1.28 12.96
N SER A 34 -7.51 1.29 14.23
CA SER A 34 -7.93 2.31 15.20
C SER A 34 -6.71 2.96 15.85
N MET A 35 -6.96 3.84 16.82
CA MET A 35 -5.89 4.49 17.58
C MET A 35 -4.94 3.49 18.26
N ASN A 36 -5.47 2.36 18.77
CA ASN A 36 -4.72 1.41 19.61
C ASN A 36 -4.88 -0.06 19.17
N THR A 37 -5.48 -0.29 18.01
CA THR A 37 -5.65 -1.66 17.50
C THR A 37 -5.49 -1.72 15.98
N VAL A 38 -5.07 -2.88 15.50
CA VAL A 38 -5.10 -3.24 14.08
C VAL A 38 -5.71 -4.63 13.92
N ALA A 39 -6.66 -4.76 13.02
CA ALA A 39 -7.26 -6.03 12.62
C ALA A 39 -6.61 -6.49 11.31
N VAL A 40 -5.98 -7.67 11.35
CA VAL A 40 -5.23 -8.22 10.23
C VAL A 40 -5.83 -9.56 9.83
N LYS A 41 -6.20 -9.70 8.57
CA LYS A 41 -6.72 -10.94 7.98
C LYS A 41 -5.62 -11.72 7.28
N SER A 42 -5.44 -12.97 7.68
CA SER A 42 -4.47 -13.89 7.07
C SER A 42 -4.69 -14.03 5.56
N LEU A 43 -3.59 -14.05 4.80
CA LEU A 43 -3.58 -14.34 3.37
C LEU A 43 -3.90 -15.82 3.03
N THR A 44 -3.81 -16.73 4.02
CA THR A 44 -3.90 -18.18 3.79
C THR A 44 -5.05 -18.85 4.52
N GLU A 45 -5.46 -18.32 5.68
CA GLU A 45 -6.41 -18.99 6.58
C GLU A 45 -7.74 -18.24 6.73
N GLU A 46 -7.93 -17.12 6.00
CA GLU A 46 -9.09 -16.20 6.07
C GLU A 46 -9.50 -15.74 7.49
N ARG A 47 -8.68 -16.04 8.49
CA ARG A 47 -8.87 -15.65 9.88
C ARG A 47 -8.45 -14.21 10.08
N THR A 48 -9.25 -13.42 10.78
CA THR A 48 -8.87 -12.07 11.24
C THR A 48 -8.44 -12.09 12.69
N ILE A 49 -7.33 -11.43 13.00
CA ILE A 49 -6.80 -11.27 14.35
C ILE A 49 -6.70 -9.78 14.67
N VAL A 50 -7.17 -9.40 15.87
CA VAL A 50 -7.03 -8.04 16.39
C VAL A 50 -5.82 -7.99 17.32
N PHE A 51 -4.90 -7.08 17.01
CA PHE A 51 -3.74 -6.80 17.82
C PHE A 51 -3.88 -5.44 18.52
N SER A 52 -3.40 -5.34 19.75
CA SER A 52 -3.22 -4.04 20.42
C SER A 52 -1.89 -3.43 19.98
N THR A 53 -1.90 -2.16 19.60
CA THR A 53 -0.73 -1.38 19.18
C THR A 53 -0.25 -0.40 20.25
N ALA A 54 -0.82 -0.44 21.46
CA ALA A 54 -0.58 0.55 22.51
C ALA A 54 0.90 0.71 22.90
N ASP A 55 1.64 -0.40 22.96
CA ASP A 55 3.06 -0.45 23.31
C ASP A 55 3.94 -0.95 22.14
N ALA A 56 3.39 -1.01 20.92
CA ALA A 56 4.08 -1.56 19.76
C ALA A 56 5.05 -0.54 19.16
N ASP A 57 6.18 -1.03 18.61
CA ASP A 57 6.97 -0.24 17.67
C ASP A 57 6.16 -0.02 16.38
N MET A 58 5.88 1.25 16.07
CA MET A 58 5.08 1.68 14.92
C MET A 58 5.93 2.42 13.86
N SER A 59 7.26 2.40 13.98
CA SER A 59 8.16 3.18 13.12
C SER A 59 8.01 2.85 11.63
N ASP A 60 7.67 1.60 11.32
CA ASP A 60 7.49 1.08 9.95
C ASP A 60 6.01 0.81 9.62
N ALA A 61 5.08 1.37 10.38
CA ALA A 61 3.65 1.09 10.23
C ALA A 61 2.99 1.84 9.06
N ASN A 62 3.67 2.87 8.51
CA ASN A 62 3.24 3.67 7.35
C ASN A 62 1.74 4.06 7.38
N GLY A 63 1.24 4.45 8.56
CA GLY A 63 -0.14 4.90 8.74
C GLY A 63 -1.22 3.81 8.84
N LEU A 64 -0.86 2.53 8.82
CA LEU A 64 -1.81 1.39 8.92
C LEU A 64 -2.99 1.49 7.93
N LEU A 65 -2.68 1.81 6.68
CA LEU A 65 -3.69 1.98 5.64
C LEU A 65 -4.44 0.67 5.37
N ILE A 66 -5.77 0.72 5.39
CA ILE A 66 -6.65 -0.42 5.07
C ILE A 66 -6.31 -0.94 3.66
N GLY A 67 -6.31 -2.26 3.50
CA GLY A 67 -5.89 -2.91 2.26
C GLY A 67 -4.38 -3.10 2.09
N ASN A 68 -3.53 -2.47 2.92
CA ASN A 68 -2.10 -2.74 2.93
C ASN A 68 -1.80 -4.10 3.60
N ILE A 69 -0.65 -4.69 3.26
CA ILE A 69 -0.10 -5.84 3.96
C ILE A 69 0.62 -5.37 5.23
N ALA A 70 0.23 -5.95 6.36
CA ALA A 70 0.90 -5.79 7.64
C ALA A 70 1.59 -7.08 8.06
N THR A 71 2.77 -6.95 8.64
CA THR A 71 3.40 -7.97 9.47
C THR A 71 3.38 -7.49 10.92
N VAL A 72 2.66 -8.23 11.75
CA VAL A 72 2.55 -7.96 13.19
C VAL A 72 3.42 -8.93 13.96
N TYR A 73 4.32 -8.38 14.77
CA TYR A 73 5.18 -9.13 15.68
C TYR A 73 4.51 -9.19 17.05
N TYR A 74 4.46 -10.36 17.66
CA TYR A 74 3.81 -10.57 18.96
C TYR A 74 4.49 -11.67 19.77
N LYS A 75 4.12 -11.78 21.05
CA LYS A 75 4.57 -12.86 21.95
C LYS A 75 3.37 -13.62 22.50
N GLY A 76 3.60 -14.89 22.87
CA GLY A 76 2.55 -15.73 23.47
C GLY A 76 1.62 -16.38 22.44
N GLU A 77 0.35 -16.51 22.78
CA GLU A 77 -0.69 -17.12 21.95
C GLU A 77 -1.66 -16.08 21.41
N LEU A 78 -2.22 -16.34 20.22
CA LEU A 78 -3.25 -15.49 19.60
C LEU A 78 -4.60 -15.71 20.31
N ARG A 79 -4.85 -14.97 21.39
CA ARG A 79 -6.09 -15.01 22.18
C ARG A 79 -6.59 -13.60 22.46
N GLY A 80 -7.87 -13.35 22.18
CA GLY A 80 -8.46 -12.01 22.34
C GLY A 80 -7.67 -10.95 21.59
N THR A 81 -7.58 -9.75 22.16
CA THR A 81 -6.71 -8.68 21.67
C THR A 81 -5.27 -8.98 22.06
N THR A 82 -4.46 -9.44 21.10
CA THR A 82 -3.07 -9.85 21.36
C THR A 82 -2.15 -8.62 21.33
N PRO A 83 -1.30 -8.37 22.34
CA PRO A 83 -0.35 -7.25 22.30
C PRO A 83 0.68 -7.44 21.20
N ALA A 84 0.78 -6.47 20.28
CA ALA A 84 1.86 -6.40 19.32
C ALA A 84 3.11 -5.80 19.98
N THR A 85 4.28 -6.31 19.60
CA THR A 85 5.57 -5.71 19.93
C THR A 85 6.05 -4.79 18.83
N LYS A 86 5.64 -5.04 17.58
CA LYS A 86 5.93 -4.20 16.41
C LYS A 86 4.87 -4.42 15.34
N VAL A 87 4.55 -3.38 14.57
CA VAL A 87 3.79 -3.49 13.32
C VAL A 87 4.59 -2.84 12.21
N SER A 88 4.79 -3.58 11.11
CA SER A 88 5.39 -3.07 9.88
C SER A 88 4.45 -3.30 8.70
N THR A 89 4.50 -2.42 7.72
CA THR A 89 3.70 -2.53 6.48
C THR A 89 4.57 -2.29 5.25
N ASP A 90 4.05 -2.60 4.06
CA ASP A 90 4.74 -2.25 2.82
C ASP A 90 4.71 -0.72 2.61
N PRO A 91 5.88 -0.03 2.59
CA PRO A 91 5.93 1.41 2.37
C PRO A 91 5.48 1.82 0.96
N ALA A 92 5.57 0.93 -0.04
CA ALA A 92 5.16 1.22 -1.41
C ALA A 92 3.65 1.48 -1.50
N TYR A 93 2.84 0.82 -0.66
CA TYR A 93 1.40 1.06 -0.60
C TYR A 93 1.09 2.49 -0.16
N ALA A 94 1.70 2.95 0.93
CA ALA A 94 1.52 4.31 1.44
C ALA A 94 2.10 5.36 0.48
N LYS A 95 3.20 5.03 -0.20
CA LYS A 95 3.77 5.83 -1.28
C LYS A 95 2.81 5.95 -2.46
N ALA A 96 2.12 4.88 -2.84
CA ALA A 96 1.17 4.85 -3.95
C ALA A 96 -0.11 5.65 -3.65
N VAL A 97 -0.68 5.51 -2.45
CA VAL A 97 -1.93 6.18 -2.09
C VAL A 97 -1.76 7.71 -2.18
N GLY A 98 -2.71 8.35 -2.88
CA GLY A 98 -2.72 9.79 -3.10
C GLY A 98 -3.29 10.18 -4.46
N GLU A 99 -3.26 11.48 -4.73
CA GLU A 99 -3.64 12.04 -6.03
C GLU A 99 -2.38 12.30 -6.86
N TRP A 100 -2.36 11.77 -8.07
CA TRP A 100 -1.26 11.88 -9.02
C TRP A 100 -1.73 12.69 -10.21
N THR A 101 -1.09 13.82 -10.46
CA THR A 101 -1.59 14.80 -11.43
C THR A 101 -0.53 15.31 -12.37
N MET A 102 -0.99 15.79 -13.52
CA MET A 102 -0.22 16.56 -14.49
C MET A 102 -1.07 17.74 -14.98
N PRO A 103 -0.45 18.81 -15.49
CA PRO A 103 -1.18 19.85 -16.20
C PRO A 103 -2.00 19.25 -17.34
N ASP A 104 -3.23 19.73 -17.53
CA ASP A 104 -4.06 19.33 -18.65
C ASP A 104 -3.39 19.78 -19.97
N PRO A 105 -3.04 18.86 -20.89
CA PRO A 105 -2.41 19.23 -22.16
C PRO A 105 -3.24 20.21 -23.01
N LEU A 106 -4.57 20.22 -22.83
CA LEU A 106 -5.50 21.10 -23.52
C LEU A 106 -5.77 22.41 -22.76
N ALA A 107 -5.46 22.46 -21.46
CA ALA A 107 -5.64 23.65 -20.61
C ALA A 107 -4.55 23.78 -19.52
N PRO A 108 -3.25 23.94 -19.91
CA PRO A 108 -2.12 23.75 -18.99
C PRO A 108 -2.11 24.70 -17.79
N ASP A 109 -2.68 25.89 -17.96
CA ASP A 109 -2.63 26.97 -16.96
C ASP A 109 -3.78 26.94 -15.94
N SER A 110 -4.73 25.99 -16.06
CA SER A 110 -5.98 26.08 -15.29
C SER A 110 -6.50 24.77 -14.71
N LEU A 111 -6.17 23.61 -15.29
CA LEU A 111 -6.70 22.33 -14.86
C LEU A 111 -5.60 21.28 -14.75
N GLU A 112 -5.69 20.48 -13.70
CA GLU A 112 -4.88 19.27 -13.55
C GLU A 112 -5.74 18.04 -13.83
N MET A 113 -5.19 17.08 -14.56
CA MET A 113 -5.78 15.76 -14.76
C MET A 113 -4.87 14.67 -14.20
N GLY A 114 -5.40 13.47 -13.97
CA GLY A 114 -4.59 12.36 -13.49
C GLY A 114 -5.40 11.25 -12.81
N ILE A 115 -4.85 10.67 -11.75
CA ILE A 115 -5.36 9.46 -11.10
C ILE A 115 -5.33 9.63 -9.59
N ARG A 116 -6.43 9.32 -8.92
CA ARG A 116 -6.48 9.12 -7.47
C ARG A 116 -6.32 7.64 -7.18
N LEU A 117 -5.35 7.28 -6.34
CA LEU A 117 -5.16 5.95 -5.79
C LEU A 117 -5.57 5.99 -4.32
N SER A 118 -6.61 5.25 -3.98
CA SER A 118 -7.20 5.19 -2.64
C SER A 118 -6.82 3.87 -1.95
N VAL A 119 -7.15 3.76 -0.66
CA VAL A 119 -7.04 2.50 0.07
C VAL A 119 -7.89 1.39 -0.58
N GLU A 120 -7.68 0.15 -0.15
CA GLU A 120 -8.36 -1.03 -0.69
C GLU A 120 -8.16 -1.27 -2.19
N GLY A 121 -7.16 -0.61 -2.80
CA GLY A 121 -6.87 -0.78 -4.23
C GLY A 121 -7.85 -0.04 -5.14
N GLU A 122 -8.63 0.91 -4.62
CA GLU A 122 -9.54 1.70 -5.43
C GLU A 122 -8.79 2.78 -6.23
N ALA A 123 -9.15 2.96 -7.50
CA ALA A 123 -8.62 4.05 -8.32
C ALA A 123 -9.73 4.85 -8.99
N GLU A 124 -9.50 6.15 -9.19
CA GLU A 124 -10.41 7.05 -9.87
C GLU A 124 -9.66 7.99 -10.81
N SER A 125 -10.21 8.24 -12.00
CA SER A 125 -9.66 9.27 -12.89
C SER A 125 -10.04 10.67 -12.42
N ILE A 126 -9.06 11.58 -12.47
CA ILE A 126 -9.24 13.00 -12.19
C ILE A 126 -9.33 13.73 -13.53
N ARG A 127 -10.51 14.28 -13.84
CA ARG A 127 -10.76 15.10 -15.05
C ARG A 127 -10.34 14.43 -16.37
N MET A 128 -10.54 13.13 -16.49
CA MET A 128 -10.33 12.40 -17.74
C MET A 128 -11.68 11.96 -18.32
N ALA A 129 -11.90 12.20 -19.61
CA ALA A 129 -13.18 11.88 -20.25
C ALA A 129 -13.24 10.44 -20.78
N THR A 130 -12.12 9.93 -21.30
CA THR A 130 -12.09 8.65 -22.03
C THR A 130 -11.41 7.53 -21.27
N LEU A 131 -10.51 7.84 -20.32
CA LEU A 131 -9.81 6.85 -19.53
C LEU A 131 -10.34 6.88 -18.11
N ARG A 132 -10.97 5.79 -17.70
CA ARG A 132 -11.52 5.58 -16.35
C ARG A 132 -10.69 4.54 -15.62
N TYR A 133 -9.79 4.96 -14.75
CA TYR A 133 -9.14 4.06 -13.79
C TYR A 133 -10.15 3.63 -12.73
N THR A 134 -10.10 2.37 -12.32
CA THR A 134 -11.05 1.77 -11.38
C THR A 134 -10.37 1.02 -10.23
N ALA A 135 -9.17 0.48 -10.46
CA ALA A 135 -8.45 -0.24 -9.42
C ALA A 135 -6.93 -0.13 -9.59
N TRP A 136 -6.20 -0.38 -8.52
CA TRP A 136 -4.76 -0.53 -8.50
C TRP A 136 -4.29 -1.59 -7.49
N GLU A 137 -3.16 -2.22 -7.79
CA GLU A 137 -2.56 -3.26 -6.94
C GLU A 137 -1.03 -3.15 -6.96
N LEU A 138 -0.36 -3.52 -5.86
CA LEU A 138 1.10 -3.66 -5.85
C LEU A 138 1.51 -4.90 -6.66
N GLN A 139 2.56 -4.79 -7.48
CA GLN A 139 3.01 -5.88 -8.34
C GLN A 139 3.96 -6.87 -7.62
N GLY A 140 4.23 -6.70 -6.32
CA GLY A 140 5.24 -7.46 -5.57
C GLY A 140 6.69 -7.14 -5.95
N GLU A 141 6.90 -6.43 -7.06
CA GLU A 141 8.15 -5.75 -7.41
C GLU A 141 8.21 -4.39 -6.72
N THR A 142 9.40 -3.99 -6.28
CA THR A 142 9.62 -2.71 -5.61
C THR A 142 9.16 -1.56 -6.50
N ASP A 143 8.37 -0.65 -5.93
CA ASP A 143 7.90 0.58 -6.57
C ASP A 143 7.04 0.38 -7.84
N ARG A 144 6.48 -0.81 -8.10
CA ARG A 144 5.59 -1.04 -9.25
C ARG A 144 4.17 -1.36 -8.83
N ILE A 145 3.23 -0.73 -9.51
CA ILE A 145 1.80 -1.00 -9.37
C ILE A 145 1.20 -1.41 -10.72
N VAL A 146 0.12 -2.16 -10.65
CA VAL A 146 -0.76 -2.46 -11.77
C VAL A 146 -1.99 -1.57 -11.64
N LEU A 147 -2.34 -0.87 -12.70
CA LEU A 147 -3.55 -0.05 -12.84
C LEU A 147 -4.54 -0.77 -13.75
N THR A 148 -5.79 -0.85 -13.31
CA THR A 148 -6.90 -1.40 -14.10
C THR A 148 -7.91 -0.30 -14.37
N GLY A 149 -8.48 -0.31 -15.57
CA GLY A 149 -9.49 0.65 -15.95
C GLY A 149 -10.24 0.30 -17.23
N GLU A 150 -11.06 1.23 -17.65
CA GLU A 150 -11.88 1.18 -18.85
C GLU A 150 -11.59 2.39 -19.73
N SER A 151 -11.45 2.15 -21.03
CA SER A 151 -11.35 3.18 -22.06
C SER A 151 -12.68 3.31 -22.77
N GLU A 152 -13.31 4.47 -22.69
CA GLU A 152 -14.52 4.84 -23.42
C GLU A 152 -14.10 5.58 -24.69
N GLY A 153 -14.10 4.87 -25.82
CA GLY A 153 -13.77 5.41 -27.14
C GLY A 153 -14.96 5.38 -28.09
N SER A 154 -14.78 5.90 -29.31
CA SER A 154 -15.82 5.96 -30.36
C SER A 154 -16.31 4.59 -30.86
N GLY A 155 -15.74 3.48 -30.35
CA GLY A 155 -16.12 2.09 -30.65
C GLY A 155 -16.68 1.30 -29.45
N GLY A 156 -16.92 1.95 -28.30
CA GLY A 156 -17.41 1.31 -27.07
C GLY A 156 -16.36 1.25 -25.96
N THR A 157 -16.73 0.62 -24.84
CA THR A 157 -15.90 0.52 -23.63
C THR A 157 -14.97 -0.70 -23.70
N MET A 158 -13.67 -0.47 -23.51
CA MET A 158 -12.64 -1.52 -23.49
C MET A 158 -11.89 -1.53 -22.16
N ARG A 159 -11.77 -2.69 -21.51
CA ARG A 159 -10.94 -2.83 -20.30
C ARG A 159 -9.46 -2.84 -20.66
N PHE A 160 -8.65 -2.25 -19.80
CA PHE A 160 -7.20 -2.27 -19.91
C PHE A 160 -6.54 -2.53 -18.55
N THR A 161 -5.30 -2.98 -18.64
CA THR A 161 -4.37 -3.06 -17.51
C THR A 161 -3.04 -2.43 -17.95
N GLN A 162 -2.44 -1.63 -17.08
CA GLN A 162 -1.16 -0.96 -17.33
C GLN A 162 -0.28 -1.04 -16.09
N THR A 163 1.03 -1.12 -16.28
CA THR A 163 1.99 -1.02 -15.18
C THR A 163 2.40 0.44 -15.00
N ALA A 164 2.50 0.87 -13.75
CA ALA A 164 3.03 2.18 -13.40
C ALA A 164 4.14 2.05 -12.35
N VAL A 165 5.12 2.94 -12.44
CA VAL A 165 6.32 2.94 -11.59
C VAL A 165 6.32 4.17 -10.70
N LEU A 166 6.42 3.94 -9.39
CA LEU A 166 6.61 4.97 -8.37
C LEU A 166 8.07 5.42 -8.37
N GLY A 167 8.29 6.72 -8.33
CA GLY A 167 9.62 7.28 -8.42
C GLY A 167 9.73 8.63 -7.72
N THR A 168 10.86 9.28 -7.95
CA THR A 168 11.12 10.64 -7.49
C THR A 168 11.88 11.36 -8.58
N ASN A 169 11.44 12.56 -8.94
CA ASN A 169 12.12 13.37 -9.94
C ASN A 169 13.35 14.10 -9.34
N ALA A 170 14.11 14.80 -10.17
CA ALA A 170 15.29 15.55 -9.74
C ALA A 170 15.00 16.67 -8.72
N GLU A 171 13.75 17.12 -8.63
CA GLU A 171 13.29 18.14 -7.68
C GLU A 171 12.83 17.54 -6.34
N GLY A 172 12.93 16.21 -6.18
CA GLY A 172 12.48 15.51 -4.98
C GLY A 172 10.97 15.28 -4.91
N ARG A 173 10.22 15.54 -6.00
CA ARG A 173 8.78 15.27 -6.05
C ARG A 173 8.52 13.82 -6.41
N GLU A 174 7.58 13.20 -5.71
CA GLU A 174 7.12 11.83 -6.01
C GLU A 174 6.45 11.78 -7.39
N THR A 175 6.77 10.75 -8.17
CA THR A 175 6.22 10.56 -9.53
C THR A 175 5.57 9.19 -9.71
N LEU A 176 4.56 9.12 -10.58
CA LEU A 176 3.94 7.90 -11.06
C LEU A 176 4.04 7.87 -12.60
N SER A 177 4.91 7.01 -13.12
CA SER A 177 5.19 6.91 -14.56
C SER A 177 4.44 5.72 -15.17
N ILE A 178 3.68 5.94 -16.23
CA ILE A 178 2.92 4.87 -16.90
C ILE A 178 3.82 4.18 -17.93
N GLU A 179 4.11 2.89 -17.73
CA GLU A 179 5.04 2.15 -18.60
C GLU A 179 4.53 2.06 -20.04
N GLY A 180 5.46 2.17 -21.00
CA GLY A 180 5.13 2.18 -22.41
C GLY A 180 4.54 3.51 -22.91
N THR A 181 4.52 4.55 -22.08
CA THR A 181 4.06 5.90 -22.44
C THR A 181 5.04 6.98 -21.96
N GLU A 182 4.83 8.22 -22.40
CA GLU A 182 5.53 9.41 -21.88
C GLU A 182 4.79 10.06 -20.70
N ILE A 183 3.71 9.45 -20.20
CA ILE A 183 2.90 10.01 -19.13
C ILE A 183 3.63 9.84 -17.80
N VAL A 184 3.99 10.97 -17.20
CA VAL A 184 4.55 11.05 -15.85
C VAL A 184 3.66 11.98 -15.02
N LEU A 185 2.99 11.41 -14.03
CA LEU A 185 2.17 12.14 -13.07
C LEU A 185 3.05 12.49 -11.86
N THR A 186 2.77 13.61 -11.22
CA THR A 186 3.44 14.03 -9.99
C THR A 186 2.44 13.98 -8.85
N LYS A 187 2.86 13.52 -7.67
CA LYS A 187 1.96 13.51 -6.52
C LYS A 187 1.54 14.93 -6.19
N ARG A 188 0.22 15.14 -6.09
CA ARG A 188 -0.35 16.41 -5.64
C ARG A 188 0.04 16.56 -4.18
N THR A 189 0.93 17.51 -3.90
CA THR A 189 1.12 17.99 -2.54
C THR A 189 -0.22 18.54 -2.08
N GLN A 190 -0.74 18.04 -0.96
CA GLN A 190 -1.83 18.73 -0.29
C GLN A 190 -1.30 20.11 0.09
N GLN A 191 -1.60 21.11 -0.74
CA GLN A 191 -1.28 22.49 -0.46
C GLN A 191 -2.03 22.81 0.83
N GLY A 192 -1.27 23.07 1.90
CA GLY A 192 -1.83 23.28 3.22
C GLY A 192 -3.04 24.19 3.14
N VAL A 193 -4.20 23.66 3.53
CA VAL A 193 -5.29 24.53 3.95
C VAL A 193 -4.68 25.42 5.04
N PRO A 194 -4.67 26.75 4.89
CA PRO A 194 -4.14 27.59 5.95
C PRO A 194 -4.94 27.28 7.20
N HIS A 195 -4.28 26.67 8.19
CA HIS A 195 -4.86 26.53 9.51
C HIS A 195 -5.17 27.95 10.01
N PRO A 196 -6.41 28.24 10.46
CA PRO A 196 -6.78 29.56 10.99
C PRO A 196 -6.01 29.96 12.26
N TYR A 197 -5.08 29.11 12.72
CA TYR A 197 -4.18 29.35 13.83
C TYR A 197 -2.71 29.19 13.40
N SER A 198 -2.27 29.90 12.35
CA SER A 198 -0.87 30.32 12.29
C SER A 198 -0.77 31.62 13.08
N ALA A 199 -0.13 31.53 14.24
CA ALA A 199 -0.08 32.54 15.26
C ALA A 199 0.32 33.93 14.72
N ALA A 200 -0.42 34.95 15.14
CA ALA A 200 0.08 36.30 15.25
C ALA A 200 1.36 36.26 16.09
N GLY A 201 2.50 36.47 15.44
CA GLY A 201 3.82 36.47 16.06
C GLY A 201 4.61 37.69 15.66
N SER A 202 4.45 38.75 16.46
CA SER A 202 5.45 39.78 16.74
C SER A 202 5.91 40.68 15.59
N ALA A 203 5.15 41.75 15.34
CA ALA A 203 5.75 43.05 15.06
C ALA A 203 5.97 43.76 16.40
N VAL A 204 7.21 43.78 16.88
CA VAL A 204 7.68 44.77 17.84
C VAL A 204 8.79 45.55 17.14
N SER A 205 8.49 46.81 16.84
CA SER A 205 9.45 47.91 16.73
C SER A 205 8.98 49.00 17.69
#